data_AF-A0A511JMC7-F1
#
_entry.id   AF-A0A511JMC7-F1
#
_cell.length_a   1.000
_cell.length_b   1.000
_cell.length_c   1.000
_cell.angle_alpha   90.00
_cell.angle_beta   90.00
_cell.angle_gamma   90.00
#
_symmetry.space_group_name_H-M   'P 1'
#
loop_
_entity.id
_entity.type
_entity.pdbx_description
1 polymer ?
#
loop_
_entity_poly.entity_id
_entity_poly.type
_entity_poly.pdbx_seq_one_letter_code
_entity_poly.pdbx_strand_id
1 'polypeptide(L)'
;MVMVQIRHVPDDLHRELRARAAREGRSLSEFLLAELVRIGSRPTLDQLADRIRARDVAPPRAHEPVVELIEEERNARDAHLTTER
;
A
#
# COMPACT_ATOMS: atom_id res chain seq x y z
N MET A 1 -27.57 -3.65 6.91
CA MET A 1 -27.02 -2.29 7.06
C MET A 1 -26.62 -2.11 8.51
N VAL A 2 -25.42 -1.59 8.78
CA VAL A 2 -24.94 -1.30 10.14
C VAL A 2 -24.96 0.20 10.35
N MET A 3 -25.55 0.66 11.46
CA MET A 3 -25.61 2.06 11.85
C MET A 3 -24.63 2.32 12.98
N VAL A 4 -23.84 3.38 12.85
CA VAL A 4 -22.86 3.80 13.86
C VAL A 4 -23.24 5.20 14.34
N GLN A 5 -23.43 5.35 15.65
CA GLN A 5 -23.69 6.63 16.30
C GLN A 5 -22.48 7.05 17.12
N ILE A 6 -21.90 8.21 16.79
CA ILE A 6 -20.79 8.80 17.55
C ILE A 6 -21.38 9.76 18.59
N ARG A 7 -21.03 9.56 19.87
CA ARG A 7 -21.52 10.37 21.01
C ARG A 7 -20.40 11.24 21.58
N HIS A 8 -20.77 12.32 22.25
CA HIS A 8 -19.85 13.26 22.91
C HIS A 8 -18.85 13.92 21.94
N VAL A 9 -19.30 14.27 20.74
CA VAL A 9 -18.49 15.04 19.80
C VAL A 9 -18.45 16.49 20.29
N PRO A 10 -17.26 17.09 20.48
CA PRO A 10 -17.16 18.51 20.82
C PRO A 10 -17.84 19.38 19.76
N ASP A 11 -18.59 20.40 20.19
CA ASP A 11 -19.38 21.25 19.28
C ASP A 11 -18.52 21.92 18.20
N ASP A 12 -17.32 22.36 18.56
CA ASP A 12 -16.39 23.00 17.63
C ASP A 12 -15.94 22.02 16.54
N LEU A 13 -15.65 20.78 16.92
CA LEU A 13 -15.28 19.73 15.97
C LEU A 13 -16.46 19.40 15.05
N HIS A 14 -17.67 19.29 15.59
CA HIS A 14 -18.86 19.04 14.78
C HIS A 14 -19.11 20.16 13.75
N ARG A 15 -18.97 21.42 14.17
CA ARG A 15 -19.09 22.59 13.28
C ARG A 15 -18.05 22.58 12.17
N GLU A 16 -16.80 22.31 12.54
CA GLU A 16 -15.70 22.22 11.58
C GLU A 16 -15.97 21.13 10.54
N LEU A 17 -16.28 19.90 10.97
CA LEU A 17 -16.55 18.78 10.09
C LEU A 17 -17.74 19.05 9.17
N ARG A 18 -18.79 19.69 9.67
CA ARG A 18 -19.94 20.12 8.86
C ARG A 18 -19.53 21.13 7.79
N ALA A 19 -18.67 22.09 8.12
CA ALA A 19 -18.14 23.03 7.15
C ALA A 19 -17.25 22.35 6.09
N ARG A 20 -16.45 21.35 6.48
CA ARG A 20 -15.66 20.54 5.51
C ARG A 20 -16.57 19.77 4.56
N ALA A 21 -17.60 19.09 5.09
CA ALA A 21 -18.57 18.35 4.29
C ALA A 21 -19.30 19.26 3.29
N ALA A 22 -19.74 20.45 3.73
CA ALA A 22 -20.39 21.43 2.87
C ALA A 22 -19.47 21.92 1.72
N ARG A 23 -18.17 22.14 1.99
CA ARG A 23 -17.19 22.49 0.95
C ARG A 23 -17.02 21.41 -0.12
N GLU A 24 -17.23 20.15 0.24
CA GLU A 24 -17.18 19.02 -0.69
C GLU A 24 -18.55 18.70 -1.33
N GLY A 25 -19.60 19.47 -1.01
CA GLY A 25 -20.96 19.21 -1.50
C GLY A 25 -21.58 17.93 -0.95
N ARG A 26 -21.13 17.47 0.23
CA ARG A 26 -21.56 16.22 0.87
C ARG A 26 -22.33 16.50 2.15
N SER A 27 -23.24 15.59 2.51
CA SER A 27 -23.79 15.57 3.87
C SER A 27 -22.70 15.19 4.88
N LEU A 28 -22.89 15.57 6.15
CA LEU A 28 -21.93 15.23 7.21
C LEU A 28 -21.76 13.71 7.36
N SER A 29 -22.85 12.94 7.24
CA SER A 29 -22.81 11.47 7.33
C SER A 29 -22.00 10.85 6.19
N GLU A 30 -22.17 11.33 4.96
CA GLU A 30 -21.40 10.85 3.80
C GLU A 30 -19.92 11.20 3.93
N PHE A 31 -19.63 12.43 4.37
CA PHE A 31 -18.25 12.86 4.63
C PHE A 31 -17.59 11.97 5.69
N LEU A 32 -18.24 11.76 6.84
CA LEU A 32 -17.71 10.91 7.91
C LEU A 32 -17.55 9.45 7.47
N LEU A 33 -18.50 8.92 6.69
CA LEU A 33 -18.38 7.57 6.16
C LEU A 33 -17.15 7.43 5.25
N ALA A 34 -16.91 8.41 4.37
CA ALA A 34 -15.74 8.40 3.50
C ALA A 34 -14.42 8.45 4.30
N GLU A 35 -14.38 9.23 5.39
CA GLU A 35 -13.25 9.26 6.32
C GLU A 35 -13.04 7.91 7.02
N LEU A 36 -14.11 7.30 7.52
CA LEU A 36 -14.05 5.99 8.18
C LEU A 36 -13.58 4.88 7.23
N VAL A 37 -14.06 4.88 5.99
CA VAL A 37 -13.57 3.95 4.95
C VAL A 37 -12.09 4.17 4.68
N ARG A 38 -11.64 5.42 4.59
CA ARG A 38 -10.22 5.73 4.40
C ARG A 38 -9.37 5.20 5.54
N ILE A 39 -9.80 5.38 6.78
CA ILE A 39 -9.13 4.85 7.98
C ILE A 39 -9.10 3.32 7.93
N GLY A 40 -10.23 2.67 7.64
CA GLY A 40 -10.34 1.20 7.61
C GLY A 40 -9.66 0.54 6.42
N SER A 41 -9.42 1.26 5.32
CA SER A 41 -8.82 0.71 4.10
C SER A 41 -7.33 0.38 4.24
N ARG A 42 -6.62 0.97 5.21
CA ARG A 42 -5.21 0.70 5.44
C ARG A 42 -5.06 -0.34 6.55
N PRO A 43 -4.45 -1.52 6.28
CA PRO A 43 -4.18 -2.48 7.33
C PRO A 43 -3.21 -1.88 8.35
N THR A 44 -3.38 -2.24 9.62
CA THR A 44 -2.36 -1.94 10.64
C THR A 44 -1.07 -2.73 10.35
N LEU A 45 0.04 -2.34 10.99
CA LEU A 45 1.31 -3.07 10.86
C LEU A 45 1.16 -4.53 11.29
N ASP A 46 0.40 -4.79 12.36
CA ASP A 46 0.16 -6.16 12.85
C ASP A 46 -0.64 -6.97 11.83
N GLN A 47 -1.72 -6.39 11.29
CA GLN A 47 -2.52 -7.03 10.23
C GLN A 47 -1.69 -7.28 8.97
N LEU A 48 -0.78 -6.38 8.63
CA LEU A 48 0.15 -6.57 7.51
C LEU A 48 1.15 -7.70 7.79
N ALA A 49 1.70 -7.75 9.01
CA ALA A 49 2.63 -8.80 9.41
C ALA A 49 1.95 -10.18 9.37
N ASP A 50 0.70 -10.28 9.84
CA ASP A 50 -0.09 -11.51 9.76
C ASP A 50 -0.37 -11.90 8.30
N ARG A 51 -0.68 -10.94 7.42
CA ARG A 51 -0.80 -11.20 5.98
C ARG A 51 0.50 -11.69 5.35
N ILE A 52 1.65 -11.17 5.77
CA ILE A 52 2.96 -11.62 5.28
C ILE A 52 3.23 -13.06 5.75
N ARG A 53 2.99 -13.37 7.03
CA ARG A 53 3.17 -14.72 7.58
C ARG A 53 2.22 -15.75 6.96
N ALA A 54 0.97 -15.36 6.71
CA ALA A 54 -0.05 -16.20 6.10
C ALA A 54 0.14 -16.37 4.58
N ARG A 55 1.05 -15.60 3.97
CA ARG A 55 1.33 -15.73 2.55
C ARG A 55 2.13 -17.01 2.34
N ASP A 56 1.53 -17.98 1.65
CA ASP A 56 2.26 -19.12 1.12
C ASP A 56 3.12 -18.62 -0.05
N VAL A 57 4.29 -18.09 0.30
CA VAL A 57 5.27 -17.66 -0.70
C VAL A 57 5.95 -18.93 -1.16
N ALA A 58 5.69 -19.33 -2.41
CA ALA A 58 6.52 -20.34 -3.06
C ALA A 58 7.99 -19.94 -2.81
N PRO A 59 8.85 -20.90 -2.41
CA PRO A 59 10.26 -20.59 -2.24
C PRO A 59 10.75 -19.87 -3.50
N PRO A 60 11.66 -18.88 -3.36
CA PRO A 60 12.26 -18.25 -4.51
C PRO A 60 12.62 -19.35 -5.49
N ARG A 61 12.14 -19.25 -6.74
CA ARG A 61 12.55 -20.21 -7.76
C ARG A 61 14.06 -20.23 -7.70
N ALA A 62 14.65 -21.42 -7.67
CA ALA A 62 16.09 -21.56 -7.77
C ALA A 62 16.48 -20.95 -9.11
N HIS A 63 16.84 -19.67 -9.07
CA HIS A 63 17.44 -18.96 -10.16
C HIS A 63 18.92 -19.20 -10.02
N GLU A 64 19.59 -19.40 -11.15
CA GLU A 64 21.03 -19.24 -11.23
C GLU A 64 21.41 -17.94 -10.51
N PRO A 65 22.45 -17.95 -9.66
CA PRO A 65 22.87 -16.75 -8.95
C PRO A 65 22.96 -15.59 -9.94
N VAL A 66 22.26 -14.50 -9.67
CA VAL A 66 22.24 -13.32 -10.56
C VAL A 66 23.66 -12.82 -10.87
N VAL A 67 24.59 -13.08 -9.96
CA VAL A 67 26.02 -12.80 -10.14
C VAL A 67 26.61 -13.59 -11.31
N GLU A 68 26.33 -14.89 -11.40
CA GLU A 68 26.84 -15.77 -12.47
C GLU A 68 26.31 -15.31 -13.83
N LEU A 69 25.01 -15.03 -13.94
CA LEU A 69 24.39 -14.47 -15.16
C LEU A 69 25.04 -13.15 -15.60
N ILE A 70 25.39 -12.27 -14.65
CA ILE A 70 26.05 -11.00 -14.96
C ILE A 70 27.50 -11.23 -15.40
N GLU A 71 28.21 -12.16 -14.77
CA GLU A 71 29.60 -12.49 -15.13
C GLU A 71 29.70 -13.10 -16.52
N GLU A 72 28.80 -14.01 -16.88
CA GLU A 72 28.72 -14.60 -18.22
C GLU A 72 28.50 -13.53 -19.30
N GLU A 73 27.51 -12.66 -19.12
CA GLU A 73 27.23 -11.56 -20.05
C GLU A 73 28.38 -10.57 -20.17
N ARG A 74 29.10 -10.31 -19.06
CA ARG A 74 30.29 -9.45 -19.09
C ARG A 74 31.42 -10.11 -19.86
N ASN A 75 31.70 -11.38 -19.60
CA ASN A 75 32.75 -12.12 -20.27
C ASN A 75 32.47 -12.26 -21.77
N ALA A 76 31.22 -12.51 -22.16
CA ALA A 76 30.81 -12.57 -23.56
C ALA A 76 31.01 -11.23 -24.29
N ARG A 77 30.62 -10.12 -23.65
CA ARG A 77 30.84 -8.77 -24.20
C ARG A 77 32.33 -8.45 -24.36
N ASP A 78 33.15 -8.77 -23.36
CA ASP A 78 34.58 -8.48 -23.38
C ASP A 78 35.32 -9.34 -24.43
N ALA A 79 34.89 -10.58 -24.65
CA ALA A 79 35.37 -11.45 -25.72
C ALA A 79 34.99 -10.93 -27.13
N HIS A 80 33.79 -10.36 -27.28
CA HIS A 80 33.36 -9.73 -28.53
C HIS A 80 34.25 -8.51 -28.89
N LEU A 81 34.56 -7.66 -27.90
CA LEU A 81 35.46 -6.52 -28.08
C LEU A 81 36.91 -6.92 -28.42
N THR A 82 37.33 -8.12 -28.01
CA THR A 82 38.69 -8.64 -28.28
C THR A 82 38.80 -9.28 -29.66
N THR A 83 37.69 -9.74 -30.25
CA THR A 83 37.64 -10.41 -31.56
C THR A 83 37.61 -9.43 -32.75
N GLU A 84 37.25 -8.16 -32.53
CA GLU A 84 37.22 -7.11 -33.57
C GLU A 84 38.52 -6.28 -33.70
N ARG A 85 39.69 -6.81 -33.29
CA ARG A 85 41.01 -6.19 -33.51
C ARG A 85 41.90 -7.02 -34.44
#